data_AF-A0A1H2EJD9-F1
#
_entry.id   AF-A0A1H2EJD9-F1
#
_cell.length_a   1.000
_cell.length_b   1.000
_cell.length_c   1.000
_cell.angle_alpha   90.00
_cell.angle_beta   90.00
_cell.angle_gamma   90.00
#
_symmetry.space_group_name_H-M   'P 1'
#
loop_
_entity.id
_entity.type
_entity.pdbx_description
1 polymer ?
#
loop_
_entity_poly.entity_id
_entity_poly.type
_entity_poly.pdbx_seq_one_letter_code
_entity_poly.pdbx_strand_id
1 'polypeptide(L)'
;MNTEVKQALSKVPEVTLIFWVIKIFATTLGETGGDALSMSMGLGYLLSTAIFGAIFMVAVSFQMYSKKFHPVTYWATIIATTTVGTTLADYADRSLGIGYAGGSALLLGLLLSSLLVWKQTLGSVAVDTVSSPKSEIFYWVTIMFSQTLGTALGDWVADTEGLGYLASALIFGGLLAAIAVAYYRTKISRTVLFWAAFILTRPLGAVVGDFLDKPYTSGGLELSRYSASAALMLVIVLMIFAFNHRPAATTH
;
A
#
# COMPACT_ATOMS: atom_id res chain seq x y z
N MET A 1 -23.40 38.02 -6.47
CA MET A 1 -22.72 37.09 -7.39
C MET A 1 -22.03 36.05 -6.50
N ASN A 2 -22.78 35.04 -6.05
CA ASN A 2 -22.28 34.02 -5.12
C ASN A 2 -21.54 32.96 -5.94
N THR A 3 -20.22 33.11 -6.03
CA THR A 3 -19.38 32.04 -6.56
C THR A 3 -19.24 31.00 -5.44
N GLU A 4 -20.28 30.19 -5.25
CA GLU A 4 -20.11 28.88 -4.63
C GLU A 4 -19.25 28.05 -5.58
N VAL A 5 -17.93 28.17 -5.41
CA VAL A 5 -17.00 27.16 -5.91
C VAL A 5 -17.39 25.89 -5.19
N LYS A 6 -18.22 25.05 -5.83
CA LYS A 6 -18.44 23.67 -5.39
C LYS A 6 -17.05 23.05 -5.21
N GLN A 7 -16.61 22.89 -3.96
CA GLN A 7 -15.45 22.08 -3.63
C GLN A 7 -15.66 20.72 -4.27
N ALA A 8 -14.89 20.42 -5.32
CA ALA A 8 -14.91 19.12 -5.96
C ALA A 8 -14.28 18.14 -4.96
N LEU A 9 -15.08 17.36 -4.24
CA LEU A 9 -14.57 16.42 -3.24
C LEU A 9 -13.64 15.40 -3.90
N SER A 10 -12.47 15.15 -3.31
CA SER A 10 -11.55 14.11 -3.77
C SER A 10 -12.22 12.73 -3.70
N LYS A 11 -11.80 11.81 -4.58
CA LYS A 11 -12.24 10.40 -4.53
C LYS A 11 -11.37 9.53 -3.60
N VAL A 12 -10.47 10.16 -2.85
CA VAL A 12 -9.60 9.52 -1.87
C VAL A 12 -10.09 9.88 -0.46
N PRO A 13 -10.03 8.96 0.53
CA PRO A 13 -10.43 9.28 1.90
C PRO A 13 -9.58 10.39 2.51
N GLU A 14 -10.16 11.08 3.48
CA GLU A 14 -9.45 11.92 4.42
C GLU A 14 -8.38 11.11 5.17
N VAL A 15 -7.17 11.67 5.28
CA VAL A 15 -6.01 11.03 5.92
C VAL A 15 -6.13 11.18 7.45
N THR A 16 -6.99 10.37 8.05
CA THR A 16 -7.20 10.28 9.50
C THR A 16 -6.31 9.21 10.14
N LEU A 17 -6.32 9.10 11.48
CA LEU A 17 -5.67 7.97 12.15
C LEU A 17 -6.25 6.63 11.71
N ILE A 18 -7.58 6.55 11.54
CA ILE A 18 -8.28 5.34 11.10
C ILE A 18 -7.86 4.94 9.69
N PHE A 19 -7.60 5.90 8.80
CA PHE A 19 -7.02 5.62 7.50
C PHE A 19 -5.70 4.87 7.63
N TRP A 20 -4.79 5.32 8.49
CA TRP A 20 -3.50 4.65 8.66
C TRP A 20 -3.63 3.25 9.28
N VAL A 21 -4.53 3.08 10.24
CA VAL A 21 -4.77 1.77 10.87
C VAL A 21 -5.33 0.76 9.87
N ILE A 22 -6.39 1.12 9.12
CA ILE A 22 -6.93 0.23 8.07
C ILE A 22 -5.87 -0.05 7.01
N LYS A 23 -5.06 0.95 6.66
CA LYS A 23 -3.98 0.76 5.69
C LYS A 23 -2.95 -0.27 6.16
N ILE A 24 -2.52 -0.23 7.43
CA ILE A 24 -1.60 -1.23 7.99
C ILE A 24 -2.21 -2.63 7.91
N PHE A 25 -3.49 -2.79 8.28
CA PHE A 25 -4.16 -4.09 8.12
C PHE A 25 -4.26 -4.52 6.66
N ALA A 26 -4.54 -3.59 5.74
CA ALA A 26 -4.62 -3.89 4.31
C ALA A 26 -3.26 -4.30 3.72
N THR A 27 -2.16 -3.66 4.13
CA THR A 27 -0.81 -4.06 3.69
C THR A 27 -0.41 -5.41 4.27
N THR A 28 -0.72 -5.70 5.54
CA THR A 28 -0.51 -7.05 6.12
C THR A 28 -1.37 -8.11 5.44
N LEU A 29 -2.61 -7.78 5.09
CA LEU A 29 -3.49 -8.66 4.32
C LEU A 29 -2.92 -8.91 2.91
N GLY A 30 -2.37 -7.87 2.27
CA GLY A 30 -1.72 -7.97 0.97
C GLY A 30 -0.65 -9.06 0.95
N GLU A 31 0.17 -9.11 2.01
CA GLU A 31 1.22 -10.10 2.18
C GLU A 31 0.66 -11.52 2.32
N THR A 32 -0.08 -11.75 3.40
CA THR A 32 -0.63 -13.08 3.71
C THR A 32 -1.54 -13.60 2.60
N GLY A 33 -2.30 -12.72 1.94
CA GLY A 33 -3.17 -13.05 0.83
C GLY A 33 -2.42 -13.33 -0.46
N GLY A 34 -1.36 -12.56 -0.74
CA GLY A 34 -0.42 -12.81 -1.83
C GLY A 34 0.19 -14.19 -1.71
N ASP A 35 0.74 -14.51 -0.54
CA ASP A 35 1.38 -15.77 -0.22
C ASP A 35 0.43 -16.95 -0.10
N ALA A 36 -0.82 -16.72 0.30
CA ALA A 36 -1.86 -17.75 0.25
C ALA A 36 -2.02 -18.28 -1.18
N LEU A 37 -2.08 -17.39 -2.17
CA LEU A 37 -2.27 -17.77 -3.57
C LEU A 37 -0.97 -18.25 -4.23
N SER A 38 0.15 -17.57 -3.98
CA SER A 38 1.43 -17.88 -4.64
C SER A 38 2.11 -19.12 -4.04
N MET A 39 2.19 -19.21 -2.71
CA MET A 39 2.92 -20.25 -1.99
C MET A 39 2.01 -21.39 -1.55
N SER A 40 0.90 -21.08 -0.86
CA SER A 40 0.06 -22.14 -0.24
C SER A 40 -0.76 -22.92 -1.27
N MET A 41 -1.24 -22.25 -2.32
CA MET A 41 -1.90 -22.89 -3.47
C MET A 41 -0.91 -23.34 -4.55
N GLY A 42 0.38 -23.04 -4.40
CA GLY A 42 1.43 -23.46 -5.33
C GLY A 42 1.30 -22.89 -6.75
N LEU A 43 0.59 -21.76 -6.93
CA LEU A 43 0.41 -21.15 -8.26
C LEU A 43 1.67 -20.40 -8.72
N GLY A 44 2.58 -20.08 -7.81
CA GLY A 44 3.77 -19.29 -8.07
C GLY A 44 3.46 -17.80 -8.24
N TYR A 45 4.51 -16.98 -8.22
CA TYR A 45 4.39 -15.52 -8.17
C TYR A 45 3.82 -14.91 -9.46
N LEU A 46 4.21 -15.41 -10.64
CA LEU A 46 3.78 -14.86 -11.92
C LEU A 46 2.27 -15.04 -12.16
N LEU A 47 1.75 -16.27 -11.98
CA LEU A 47 0.33 -16.55 -12.16
C LEU A 47 -0.51 -15.82 -11.11
N SER A 48 -0.06 -15.81 -9.86
CA SER A 48 -0.74 -15.07 -8.78
C SER A 48 -0.79 -13.56 -9.07
N THR A 49 0.30 -13.00 -9.59
CA THR A 49 0.34 -11.60 -10.05
C THR A 49 -0.65 -11.34 -11.18
N ALA A 50 -0.79 -12.25 -12.14
CA ALA A 50 -1.77 -12.10 -13.20
C ALA A 50 -3.22 -12.13 -12.67
N ILE A 51 -3.53 -13.04 -11.73
CA ILE A 51 -4.85 -13.16 -11.10
C ILE A 51 -5.18 -11.90 -10.30
N PHE A 52 -4.31 -11.51 -9.36
CA PHE A 52 -4.52 -10.30 -8.58
C PHE A 52 -4.49 -9.04 -9.45
N GLY A 53 -3.69 -9.04 -10.52
CA GLY A 53 -3.62 -7.96 -11.50
C GLY A 53 -4.97 -7.76 -12.18
N ALA A 54 -5.64 -8.83 -12.61
CA ALA A 54 -6.99 -8.76 -13.15
C ALA A 54 -7.99 -8.22 -12.12
N ILE A 55 -7.93 -8.68 -10.87
CA ILE A 55 -8.80 -8.20 -9.78
C ILE A 55 -8.58 -6.70 -9.53
N PHE A 56 -7.31 -6.26 -9.48
CA PHE A 56 -6.95 -4.86 -9.33
C PHE A 56 -7.46 -4.02 -10.49
N MET A 57 -7.29 -4.47 -11.73
CA MET A 57 -7.78 -3.74 -12.91
C MET A 57 -9.30 -3.54 -12.88
N VAL A 58 -10.06 -4.53 -12.41
CA VAL A 58 -11.50 -4.41 -12.20
C VAL A 58 -11.80 -3.39 -11.09
N ALA A 59 -11.16 -3.53 -9.93
CA ALA A 59 -11.39 -2.67 -8.76
C ALA A 59 -11.05 -1.19 -9.05
N VAL A 60 -9.87 -0.93 -9.64
CA VAL A 60 -9.43 0.41 -9.99
C VAL A 60 -10.31 1.04 -11.07
N SER A 61 -10.81 0.24 -12.02
CA SER A 61 -11.76 0.73 -13.02
C SER A 61 -13.05 1.20 -12.35
N PHE A 62 -13.63 0.40 -11.45
CA PHE A 62 -14.81 0.82 -10.69
C PHE A 62 -14.56 2.09 -9.87
N GLN A 63 -13.40 2.18 -9.22
CA GLN A 63 -13.00 3.35 -8.45
C GLN A 63 -12.90 4.61 -9.33
N MET A 64 -12.29 4.49 -10.51
CA MET A 64 -12.13 5.59 -11.46
C MET A 64 -13.46 6.02 -12.10
N TYR A 65 -14.33 5.07 -12.43
CA TYR A 65 -15.67 5.38 -12.97
C TYR A 65 -16.60 6.01 -11.93
N SER A 66 -16.35 5.80 -10.64
CA SER A 66 -17.21 6.35 -9.59
C SER A 66 -17.13 7.87 -9.56
N LYS A 67 -18.29 8.53 -9.45
CA LYS A 67 -18.38 10.01 -9.40
C LYS A 67 -18.22 10.58 -7.99
N LYS A 68 -18.24 9.72 -6.96
CA LYS A 68 -18.16 10.09 -5.55
C LYS A 68 -17.21 9.13 -4.84
N PHE A 69 -16.64 9.59 -3.73
CA PHE A 69 -15.87 8.71 -2.85
C PHE A 69 -16.78 7.62 -2.25
N HIS A 70 -16.38 6.37 -2.44
CA HIS A 70 -16.99 5.19 -1.82
C HIS A 70 -15.92 4.44 -1.03
N PRO A 71 -16.04 4.35 0.31
CA PRO A 71 -15.00 3.74 1.15
C PRO A 71 -14.72 2.28 0.78
N VAL A 72 -15.77 1.50 0.51
CA VAL A 72 -15.64 0.08 0.14
C VAL A 72 -14.84 -0.09 -1.14
N THR A 73 -15.16 0.68 -2.19
CA THR A 73 -14.46 0.59 -3.49
C THR A 73 -13.00 1.02 -3.36
N TYR A 74 -12.73 2.09 -2.60
CA TYR A 74 -11.37 2.55 -2.35
C TYR A 74 -10.54 1.49 -1.61
N TRP A 75 -11.04 0.96 -0.49
CA TRP A 75 -10.33 -0.03 0.29
C TRP A 75 -10.19 -1.37 -0.42
N ALA A 76 -11.19 -1.81 -1.20
CA ALA A 76 -11.06 -2.97 -2.06
C ALA A 76 -9.94 -2.80 -3.10
N THR A 77 -9.83 -1.60 -3.69
CA THR A 77 -8.74 -1.27 -4.62
C THR A 77 -7.39 -1.26 -3.92
N ILE A 78 -7.31 -0.75 -2.69
CA ILE A 78 -6.09 -0.77 -1.86
C ILE A 78 -5.68 -2.21 -1.51
N ILE A 79 -6.62 -3.08 -1.13
CA ILE A 79 -6.33 -4.49 -0.84
C ILE A 79 -5.82 -5.19 -2.11
N ALA A 80 -6.52 -5.00 -3.24
CA ALA A 80 -6.13 -5.59 -4.52
C ALA A 80 -4.74 -5.14 -4.97
N THR A 81 -4.41 -3.85 -4.86
CA THR A 81 -3.06 -3.36 -5.21
C THR A 81 -1.99 -3.85 -4.23
N THR A 82 -2.30 -4.09 -2.96
CA THR A 82 -1.33 -4.68 -2.02
C THR A 82 -1.03 -6.14 -2.33
N THR A 83 -2.04 -6.95 -2.69
CA THR A 83 -1.82 -8.36 -3.06
C THR A 83 -1.06 -8.48 -4.38
N VAL A 84 -1.36 -7.63 -5.38
CA VAL A 84 -0.54 -7.52 -6.60
C VAL A 84 0.88 -7.10 -6.25
N GLY A 85 1.02 -6.11 -5.36
CA GLY A 85 2.30 -5.60 -4.91
C GLY A 85 3.21 -6.69 -4.35
N THR A 86 2.69 -7.54 -3.45
CA THR A 86 3.41 -8.72 -2.92
C THR A 86 3.90 -9.62 -4.03
N THR A 87 2.98 -10.20 -4.79
CA THR A 87 3.35 -11.25 -5.74
C THR A 87 4.23 -10.73 -6.86
N LEU A 88 4.09 -9.45 -7.24
CA LEU A 88 4.96 -8.82 -8.22
C LEU A 88 6.37 -8.55 -7.66
N ALA A 89 6.49 -8.18 -6.39
CA ALA A 89 7.78 -7.97 -5.73
C ALA A 89 8.54 -9.29 -5.61
N ASP A 90 7.87 -10.34 -5.11
CA ASP A 90 8.46 -11.67 -5.03
C ASP A 90 8.89 -12.19 -6.39
N TYR A 91 8.09 -11.94 -7.43
CA TYR A 91 8.46 -12.28 -8.79
C TYR A 91 9.72 -11.54 -9.22
N ALA A 92 9.78 -10.23 -9.00
CA ALA A 92 10.93 -9.41 -9.37
C ALA A 92 12.20 -9.85 -8.62
N ASP A 93 12.10 -10.09 -7.32
CA ASP A 93 13.28 -10.24 -6.47
C ASP A 93 13.75 -11.70 -6.42
N ARG A 94 12.82 -12.64 -6.38
CA ARG A 94 13.09 -14.08 -6.21
C ARG A 94 13.09 -14.84 -7.53
N SER A 95 12.32 -14.40 -8.54
CA SER A 95 12.17 -15.15 -9.81
C SER A 95 12.96 -14.57 -10.99
N LEU A 96 13.11 -13.25 -11.10
CA LEU A 96 13.92 -12.63 -12.17
C LEU A 96 15.44 -12.73 -11.92
N GLY A 97 15.86 -13.13 -10.73
CA GLY A 97 17.28 -13.34 -10.39
C GLY A 97 18.07 -12.05 -10.15
N ILE A 98 17.42 -10.90 -10.02
CA ILE A 98 18.08 -9.62 -9.69
C ILE A 98 18.25 -9.39 -8.18
N GLY A 99 17.64 -10.25 -7.35
CA GLY A 99 17.70 -10.19 -5.88
C GLY A 99 16.97 -8.98 -5.29
N TYR A 100 16.83 -8.98 -3.96
CA TYR A 100 16.12 -7.93 -3.23
C TYR A 100 16.72 -6.53 -3.45
N ALA A 101 18.05 -6.39 -3.46
CA ALA A 101 18.70 -5.10 -3.69
C ALA A 101 18.44 -4.56 -5.10
N GLY A 102 18.54 -5.42 -6.13
CA GLY A 102 18.30 -5.04 -7.51
C GLY A 102 16.83 -4.69 -7.77
N GLY A 103 15.91 -5.50 -7.27
CA GLY A 103 14.48 -5.26 -7.41
C GLY A 103 14.00 -4.05 -6.61
N SER A 104 14.47 -3.87 -5.36
CA SER A 104 14.20 -2.65 -4.58
C SER A 104 14.70 -1.39 -5.28
N ALA A 105 15.92 -1.41 -5.85
CA ALA A 105 16.47 -0.27 -6.58
C ALA A 105 15.66 0.06 -7.84
N LEU A 106 15.26 -0.97 -8.61
CA LEU A 106 14.39 -0.81 -9.78
C LEU A 106 13.04 -0.19 -9.40
N LEU A 107 12.39 -0.74 -8.38
CA LEU A 107 11.08 -0.30 -7.91
C LEU A 107 11.12 1.10 -7.32
N LEU A 108 12.20 1.46 -6.63
CA LEU A 108 12.44 2.83 -6.17
C LEU A 108 12.59 3.78 -7.36
N GLY A 109 13.34 3.41 -8.39
CA GLY A 109 13.48 4.19 -9.62
C GLY A 109 12.13 4.42 -10.32
N LEU A 110 11.29 3.37 -10.42
CA LEU A 110 9.95 3.46 -11.00
C LEU A 110 9.02 4.34 -10.16
N LEU A 111 9.04 4.20 -8.83
CA LEU A 111 8.26 5.02 -7.91
C LEU A 111 8.63 6.50 -8.03
N LEU A 112 9.93 6.83 -7.94
CA LEU A 112 10.40 8.20 -8.07
C LEU A 112 10.08 8.79 -9.44
N SER A 113 10.25 8.01 -10.51
CA SER A 113 9.87 8.41 -11.86
C SER A 113 8.37 8.71 -11.96
N SER A 114 7.51 7.88 -11.36
CA SER A 114 6.06 8.10 -11.38
C SER A 114 5.67 9.40 -10.67
N LEU A 115 6.27 9.69 -9.51
CA LEU A 115 6.04 10.92 -8.76
C LEU A 115 6.56 12.15 -9.52
N LEU A 116 7.72 12.06 -10.16
CA LEU A 116 8.31 13.13 -10.96
C LEU A 116 7.45 13.45 -12.17
N VAL A 117 7.06 12.44 -12.96
CA VAL A 117 6.22 12.61 -14.14
C VAL A 117 4.84 13.14 -13.74
N TRP A 118 4.26 12.67 -12.63
CA TRP A 118 3.02 13.22 -12.10
C TRP A 118 3.18 14.71 -11.76
N LYS A 119 4.20 15.06 -10.97
CA LYS A 119 4.46 16.46 -10.59
C LYS A 119 4.66 17.37 -11.81
N GLN A 120 5.41 16.93 -12.82
CA GLN A 120 5.63 17.69 -14.05
C GLN A 120 4.34 17.85 -14.87
N THR A 121 3.48 16.83 -14.87
CA THR A 121 2.27 16.80 -15.70
C THR A 121 1.11 17.58 -15.07
N LEU A 122 0.96 17.53 -13.75
CA LEU A 122 -0.21 18.09 -13.03
C LEU A 122 0.16 19.14 -11.97
N GLY A 123 1.44 19.48 -11.83
CA GLY A 123 1.93 20.52 -10.91
C GLY A 123 1.99 20.10 -9.43
N SER A 124 1.22 19.09 -9.02
CA SER A 124 1.16 18.61 -7.64
C SER A 124 0.97 17.10 -7.57
N VAL A 125 1.58 16.48 -6.54
CA VAL A 125 1.41 15.07 -6.15
C VAL A 125 0.66 14.94 -4.83
N ALA A 126 0.00 16.02 -4.40
CA ALA A 126 -0.82 16.01 -3.19
C ALA A 126 -2.08 15.17 -3.41
N VAL A 127 -2.50 14.45 -2.37
CA VAL A 127 -3.57 13.44 -2.47
C VAL A 127 -4.95 14.09 -2.60
N ASP A 128 -5.09 15.26 -1.99
CA ASP A 128 -6.28 16.10 -2.06
C ASP A 128 -6.53 16.67 -3.45
N THR A 129 -5.54 16.71 -4.35
CA THR A 129 -5.71 17.16 -5.75
C THR A 129 -6.16 16.02 -6.69
N VAL A 130 -6.35 14.80 -6.18
CA VAL A 130 -6.78 13.64 -6.97
C VAL A 130 -8.29 13.69 -7.21
N SER A 131 -8.70 14.37 -8.29
CA SER A 131 -10.10 14.57 -8.66
C SER A 131 -10.43 14.32 -10.14
N SER A 132 -9.44 13.97 -10.96
CA SER A 132 -9.60 13.75 -12.41
C SER A 132 -9.12 12.36 -12.82
N PRO A 133 -9.62 11.77 -13.92
CA PRO A 133 -9.14 10.46 -14.39
C PRO A 133 -7.62 10.44 -14.60
N LYS A 134 -7.04 11.56 -15.05
CA LYS A 134 -5.59 11.67 -15.27
C LYS A 134 -4.80 11.67 -13.96
N SER A 135 -5.25 12.41 -12.93
CA SER A 135 -4.61 12.35 -11.60
C SER A 135 -4.82 11.02 -10.90
N GLU A 136 -5.96 10.36 -11.11
CA GLU A 136 -6.24 9.03 -10.57
C GLU A 136 -5.30 7.97 -11.16
N ILE A 137 -5.01 8.01 -12.46
CA ILE A 137 -4.02 7.10 -13.08
C ILE A 137 -2.66 7.24 -12.40
N PHE A 138 -2.15 8.46 -12.26
CA PHE A 138 -0.87 8.68 -11.58
C PHE A 138 -0.91 8.19 -10.14
N TYR A 139 -1.98 8.49 -9.41
CA TYR A 139 -2.16 8.04 -8.04
C TYR A 139 -2.08 6.51 -7.91
N TRP A 140 -2.84 5.77 -8.73
CA TRP A 140 -2.86 4.31 -8.67
C TRP A 140 -1.57 3.66 -9.16
N VAL A 141 -0.91 4.22 -10.17
CA VAL A 141 0.41 3.75 -10.63
C VAL A 141 1.47 3.96 -9.55
N THR A 142 1.51 5.14 -8.93
CA THR A 142 2.44 5.43 -7.83
C THR A 142 2.16 4.54 -6.62
N ILE A 143 0.88 4.28 -6.30
CA ILE A 143 0.54 3.31 -5.25
C ILE A 143 1.07 1.93 -5.61
N MET A 144 0.83 1.44 -6.83
CA MET A 144 1.30 0.11 -7.24
C MET A 144 2.81 -0.04 -7.05
N PHE A 145 3.61 0.90 -7.58
CA PHE A 145 5.06 0.87 -7.37
C PHE A 145 5.46 1.00 -5.90
N SER A 146 4.75 1.81 -5.12
CA SER A 146 4.97 1.91 -3.68
C SER A 146 4.65 0.60 -2.95
N GLN A 147 3.61 -0.13 -3.35
CA GLN A 147 3.26 -1.41 -2.72
C GLN A 147 4.27 -2.49 -3.07
N THR A 148 4.69 -2.57 -4.33
CA THR A 148 5.70 -3.53 -4.77
C THR A 148 7.05 -3.23 -4.13
N LEU A 149 7.50 -1.96 -4.13
CA LEU A 149 8.74 -1.55 -3.47
C LEU A 149 8.74 -1.90 -1.99
N GLY A 150 7.61 -1.65 -1.30
CA GLY A 150 7.57 -1.87 0.14
C GLY A 150 7.64 -3.34 0.52
N THR A 151 7.06 -4.26 -0.27
CA THR A 151 7.28 -5.70 -0.06
C THR A 151 8.76 -6.03 -0.21
N ALA A 152 9.35 -5.68 -1.37
CA ALA A 152 10.76 -5.91 -1.67
C ALA A 152 11.70 -5.40 -0.56
N LEU A 153 11.45 -4.18 -0.08
CA LEU A 153 12.24 -3.55 0.99
C LEU A 153 12.02 -4.23 2.35
N GLY A 154 10.80 -4.65 2.66
CA GLY A 154 10.49 -5.35 3.92
C GLY A 154 11.25 -6.66 4.02
N ASP A 155 11.13 -7.47 2.97
CA ASP A 155 11.77 -8.78 2.84
C ASP A 155 13.29 -8.64 2.78
N TRP A 156 13.82 -7.61 2.09
CA TRP A 156 15.24 -7.34 2.07
C TRP A 156 15.82 -7.17 3.48
N VAL A 157 15.18 -6.31 4.29
CA VAL A 157 15.61 -5.99 5.64
C VAL A 157 15.42 -7.19 6.60
N ALA A 158 14.34 -7.97 6.42
CA ALA A 158 14.08 -9.13 7.28
C ALA A 158 14.96 -10.34 6.94
N ASP A 159 15.04 -10.72 5.66
CA ASP A 159 15.65 -11.98 5.22
C ASP A 159 17.14 -11.82 4.94
N THR A 160 17.54 -10.86 4.08
CA THR A 160 18.94 -10.79 3.61
C THR A 160 19.85 -10.13 4.62
N GLU A 161 19.40 -9.03 5.23
CA GLU A 161 20.13 -8.39 6.33
C GLU A 161 20.03 -9.22 7.63
N GLY A 162 19.17 -10.24 7.64
CA GLY A 162 19.05 -11.21 8.73
C GLY A 162 18.55 -10.62 10.04
N LEU A 163 17.91 -9.45 10.01
CA LEU A 163 17.36 -8.80 11.21
C LEU A 163 16.14 -9.54 11.75
N GLY A 164 15.45 -10.30 10.90
CA GLY A 164 14.24 -11.02 11.23
C GLY A 164 13.01 -10.11 11.31
N TYR A 165 11.82 -10.72 11.25
CA TYR A 165 10.57 -9.99 11.06
C TYR A 165 10.24 -9.01 12.20
N LEU A 166 10.50 -9.39 13.46
CA LEU A 166 10.22 -8.52 14.62
C LEU A 166 11.09 -7.27 14.65
N ALA A 167 12.41 -7.41 14.41
CA ALA A 167 13.31 -6.25 14.40
C ALA A 167 12.97 -5.32 13.23
N SER A 168 12.70 -5.87 12.05
CA SER A 168 12.25 -5.10 10.89
C SER A 168 10.93 -4.36 11.17
N ALA A 169 9.95 -5.02 11.82
CA ALA A 169 8.69 -4.40 12.22
C ALA A 169 8.92 -3.21 13.18
N LEU A 170 9.84 -3.33 14.14
CA LEU A 170 10.21 -2.24 15.04
C LEU A 170 10.89 -1.09 14.30
N ILE A 171 11.75 -1.37 13.32
CA ILE A 171 12.41 -0.35 12.49
C ILE A 171 11.36 0.44 11.69
N PHE A 172 10.52 -0.24 10.91
CA PHE A 172 9.51 0.44 10.09
C PHE A 172 8.44 1.14 10.94
N GLY A 173 8.03 0.52 12.04
CA GLY A 173 7.13 1.14 13.02
C GLY A 173 7.74 2.39 13.67
N GLY A 174 9.02 2.34 14.03
CA GLY A 174 9.78 3.48 14.56
C GLY A 174 9.91 4.62 13.55
N LEU A 175 10.17 4.31 12.28
CA LEU A 175 10.22 5.29 11.19
C LEU A 175 8.85 5.97 10.98
N LEU A 176 7.75 5.19 11.04
CA LEU A 176 6.40 5.75 10.97
C LEU A 176 6.08 6.64 12.19
N ALA A 177 6.50 6.23 13.38
CA ALA A 177 6.37 7.06 14.58
C ALA A 177 7.18 8.35 14.45
N ALA A 178 8.40 8.30 13.90
CA ALA A 178 9.20 9.49 13.62
C ALA A 178 8.52 10.42 12.62
N ILE A 179 7.88 9.88 11.58
CA ILE A 179 7.08 10.68 10.63
C ILE A 179 5.86 11.30 11.31
N ALA A 180 5.18 10.57 12.19
CA ALA A 180 4.07 11.11 12.98
C ALA A 180 4.56 12.26 13.89
N VAL A 181 5.70 12.11 14.56
CA VAL A 181 6.31 13.20 15.35
C VAL A 181 6.66 14.37 14.45
N ALA A 182 7.29 14.14 13.30
CA ALA A 182 7.61 15.19 12.33
C ALA A 182 6.36 15.93 11.85
N TYR A 183 5.25 15.21 11.65
CA TYR A 183 3.97 15.80 11.30
C TYR A 183 3.48 16.77 12.38
N TYR A 184 3.52 16.42 13.66
CA TYR A 184 3.03 17.32 14.72
C TYR A 184 4.03 18.40 15.16
N ARG A 185 5.34 18.19 14.94
CA ARG A 185 6.40 19.04 15.50
C ARG A 185 7.13 19.91 14.49
N THR A 186 6.96 19.68 13.18
CA THR A 186 7.72 20.39 12.15
C THR A 186 6.82 21.06 11.10
N LYS A 187 7.43 21.88 10.25
CA LYS A 187 6.80 22.52 9.09
C LYS A 187 7.11 21.81 7.77
N ILE A 188 7.57 20.54 7.82
CA ILE A 188 7.82 19.75 6.61
C ILE A 188 6.52 19.63 5.81
N SER A 189 6.63 19.62 4.49
CA SER A 189 5.48 19.49 3.58
C SER A 189 4.62 18.28 3.95
N ARG A 190 3.30 18.51 4.10
CA ARG A 190 2.30 17.47 4.39
C ARG A 190 2.27 16.40 3.31
N THR A 191 2.46 16.79 2.06
CA THR A 191 2.54 15.88 0.92
C THR A 191 3.75 14.96 1.01
N VAL A 192 4.91 15.48 1.42
CA VAL A 192 6.14 14.67 1.57
C VAL A 192 5.97 13.68 2.73
N LEU A 193 5.48 14.15 3.88
CA LEU A 193 5.23 13.27 5.03
C LEU A 193 4.18 12.20 4.71
N PHE A 194 3.13 12.55 3.95
CA PHE A 194 2.15 11.59 3.48
C PHE A 194 2.81 10.49 2.64
N TRP A 195 3.57 10.85 1.60
CA TRP A 195 4.19 9.85 0.74
C TRP A 195 5.22 9.01 1.48
N ALA A 196 6.01 9.62 2.38
CA ALA A 196 6.95 8.88 3.22
C ALA A 196 6.23 7.85 4.11
N ALA A 197 5.18 8.26 4.82
CA ALA A 197 4.36 7.33 5.63
C ALA A 197 3.68 6.29 4.75
N PHE A 198 3.15 6.70 3.60
CA PHE A 198 2.46 5.81 2.68
C PHE A 198 3.41 4.72 2.17
N ILE A 199 4.62 5.08 1.77
CA ILE A 199 5.63 4.13 1.31
C ILE A 199 6.05 3.21 2.46
N LEU A 200 6.30 3.74 3.67
CA LEU A 200 6.80 2.95 4.81
C LEU A 200 5.77 2.04 5.50
N THR A 201 4.47 2.33 5.37
CA THR A 201 3.43 1.39 5.85
C THR A 201 3.40 0.07 5.09
N ARG A 202 3.92 0.03 3.86
CA ARG A 202 3.98 -1.21 3.08
C ARG A 202 5.03 -2.19 3.60
N PRO A 203 6.32 -1.83 3.75
CA PRO A 203 7.31 -2.75 4.32
C PRO A 203 6.94 -3.17 5.74
N LEU A 204 6.37 -2.27 6.56
CA LEU A 204 5.80 -2.69 7.85
C LEU A 204 4.73 -3.78 7.68
N GLY A 205 3.81 -3.61 6.74
CA GLY A 205 2.76 -4.59 6.47
C GLY A 205 3.33 -5.94 6.00
N ALA A 206 4.34 -5.91 5.12
CA ALA A 206 5.01 -7.11 4.61
C ALA A 206 5.69 -7.88 5.75
N VAL A 207 6.57 -7.24 6.53
CA VAL A 207 7.28 -7.92 7.62
C VAL A 207 6.34 -8.40 8.73
N VAL A 208 5.22 -7.69 8.99
CA VAL A 208 4.20 -8.17 9.93
C VAL A 208 3.43 -9.35 9.32
N GLY A 209 3.13 -9.33 8.02
CA GLY A 209 2.46 -10.43 7.34
C GLY A 209 3.30 -11.71 7.36
N ASP A 210 4.57 -11.59 7.01
CA ASP A 210 5.55 -12.67 7.10
C ASP A 210 5.73 -13.15 8.54
N PHE A 211 5.79 -12.24 9.51
CA PHE A 211 5.83 -12.63 10.92
C PHE A 211 4.63 -13.50 11.30
N LEU A 212 3.44 -13.22 10.77
CA LEU A 212 2.25 -14.03 11.06
C LEU A 212 2.35 -15.42 10.43
N ASP A 213 2.81 -15.55 9.18
CA ASP A 213 2.65 -16.80 8.42
C ASP A 213 3.90 -17.69 8.26
N LYS A 214 5.11 -17.12 8.35
CA LYS A 214 6.34 -17.89 8.11
C LYS A 214 6.62 -18.86 9.26
N PRO A 215 7.37 -19.95 9.01
CA PRO A 215 7.66 -20.95 10.03
C PRO A 215 8.42 -20.37 11.24
N TYR A 216 8.30 -21.04 12.40
CA TYR A 216 9.07 -20.66 13.60
C TYR A 216 10.58 -20.66 13.37
N THR A 217 11.08 -21.56 12.52
CA THR A 217 12.51 -21.65 12.16
C THR A 217 13.03 -20.42 11.43
N SER A 218 12.14 -19.65 10.81
CA SER A 218 12.44 -18.38 10.13
C SER A 218 12.07 -17.16 10.99
N GLY A 219 11.63 -17.36 12.23
CA GLY A 219 11.23 -16.29 13.15
C GLY A 219 9.79 -15.81 13.02
N GLY A 220 8.93 -16.54 12.29
CA GLY A 220 7.48 -16.27 12.21
C GLY A 220 6.64 -17.04 13.24
N LEU A 221 5.32 -16.89 13.17
CA LEU A 221 4.33 -17.51 14.06
C LEU A 221 3.66 -18.76 13.47
N GLU A 222 3.96 -19.10 12.21
CA GLU A 222 3.43 -20.27 11.51
C GLU A 222 1.90 -20.34 11.47
N LEU A 223 1.23 -19.18 11.42
CA LEU A 223 -0.22 -19.13 11.27
C LEU A 223 -0.61 -19.50 9.83
N SER A 224 -1.75 -20.16 9.68
CA SER A 224 -2.29 -20.45 8.35
C SER A 224 -2.59 -19.14 7.62
N ARG A 225 -2.00 -18.97 6.43
CA ARG A 225 -2.21 -17.81 5.54
C ARG A 225 -3.68 -17.51 5.31
N TYR A 226 -4.50 -18.54 5.07
CA TYR A 226 -5.95 -18.39 4.90
C TYR A 226 -6.62 -17.80 6.14
N SER A 227 -6.28 -18.30 7.33
CA SER A 227 -6.86 -17.81 8.59
C SER A 227 -6.40 -16.40 8.94
N ALA A 228 -5.12 -16.09 8.70
CA ALA A 228 -4.56 -14.76 8.92
C ALA A 228 -5.20 -13.75 7.97
N SER A 229 -5.29 -14.05 6.66
CA SER A 229 -5.96 -13.20 5.69
C SER A 229 -7.44 -13.02 5.99
N ALA A 230 -8.16 -14.08 6.40
CA ALA A 230 -9.58 -13.98 6.76
C ALA A 230 -9.79 -13.06 7.99
N ALA A 231 -8.95 -13.19 9.02
CA ALA A 231 -9.02 -12.34 10.20
C ALA A 231 -8.73 -10.87 9.87
N LEU A 232 -7.68 -10.60 9.08
CA LEU A 232 -7.32 -9.24 8.65
C LEU A 232 -8.43 -8.62 7.78
N MET A 233 -9.00 -9.39 6.84
CA MET A 233 -10.14 -8.95 6.04
C MET A 233 -11.34 -8.60 6.91
N LEU A 234 -11.66 -9.44 7.90
CA LEU A 234 -12.77 -9.19 8.83
C LEU A 234 -12.55 -7.88 9.60
N VAL A 235 -11.34 -7.65 10.13
CA VAL A 235 -11.00 -6.41 10.84
C VAL A 235 -11.15 -5.19 9.93
N ILE A 236 -10.64 -5.25 8.70
CA ILE A 236 -10.78 -4.15 7.72
C ILE A 236 -12.25 -3.87 7.44
N VAL A 237 -13.05 -4.89 7.16
CA VAL A 237 -14.49 -4.76 6.90
C VAL A 237 -15.20 -4.11 8.10
N LEU A 238 -14.93 -4.59 9.32
CA LEU A 238 -15.50 -4.01 10.54
C LEU A 238 -15.12 -2.53 10.68
N MET A 239 -13.87 -2.17 10.44
CA MET A 239 -13.43 -0.78 10.51
C MET A 239 -14.08 0.11 9.45
N ILE A 240 -14.27 -0.39 8.22
CA ILE A 240 -14.92 0.35 7.14
C ILE A 240 -16.38 0.70 7.50
N PHE A 241 -17.08 -0.20 8.18
CA PHE A 241 -18.48 0.01 8.54
C PHE A 241 -18.69 0.63 9.93
N ALA A 242 -17.73 0.51 10.84
CA ALA A 242 -17.79 1.10 12.18
C ALA A 242 -17.45 2.61 12.19
N PHE A 243 -16.65 3.09 11.23
CA PHE A 243 -16.20 4.48 11.19
C PHE A 243 -16.76 5.24 9.98
N ASN A 244 -17.03 6.53 10.19
CA ASN A 244 -17.45 7.41 9.11
C ASN A 244 -16.25 7.86 8.28
N HIS A 245 -16.21 7.43 7.02
CA HIS A 245 -15.18 7.81 6.07
C HIS A 245 -15.65 8.99 5.22
N ARG A 246 -14.89 10.10 5.28
CA ARG A 246 -15.15 11.30 4.47
C ARG A 246 -14.14 11.41 3.33
N PRO A 247 -14.53 11.99 2.18
CA PRO A 247 -13.57 12.34 1.13
C PRO A 247 -12.61 13.42 1.63
N ALA A 248 -11.36 13.40 1.14
CA ALA A 248 -10.43 14.48 1.40
C ALA A 248 -10.97 15.80 0.84
N ALA A 249 -10.89 16.87 1.64
CA ALA A 249 -11.23 18.21 1.19
C ALA A 249 -10.19 18.67 0.16
N THR A 250 -10.64 19.08 -1.02
CA THR A 250 -9.78 19.70 -2.03
C THR A 250 -9.32 21.06 -1.51
N THR A 251 -8.04 21.18 -1.17
CA THR A 251 -7.41 22.48 -0.95
C THR A 251 -6.98 23.02 -2.31
N HIS A 252 -7.68 24.03 -2.81
CA HIS A 252 -7.28 24.81 -3.99
C HIS A 252 -6.24 25.85 -3.62
#